data_AF-A0A3P7J7V8-F1
#
_entry.id   AF-A0A3P7J7V8-F1
#
_cell.length_a   1.000
_cell.length_b   1.000
_cell.length_c   1.000
_cell.angle_alpha   90.00
_cell.angle_beta   90.00
_cell.angle_gamma   90.00
#
_symmetry.space_group_name_H-M   'P 1'
#
loop_
_entity.id
_entity.type
_entity.pdbx_description
1 polymer ?
#
loop_
_entity_poly.entity_id
_entity_poly.type
_entity_poly.pdbx_seq_one_letter_code
_entity_poly.pdbx_strand_id
1 'polypeptide(L)'
;MRYRHFQGNSYSSGALPFIVCFERVIHHNTVEQAMHACSAFIRSQYRQIRLCYDGERGIQLQRIAAHKTMSTKPHPILEVPYLLINDYTPSVDNNNLNVMILPQLLNKWSKL
;
A
#
# COMPACT_ATOMS: atom_id res chain seq x y z
N MET A 1 -4.81 -10.74 -6.84
CA MET A 1 -4.77 -9.85 -5.65
C MET A 1 -3.32 -9.46 -5.38
N ARG A 2 -3.01 -8.17 -5.29
CA ARG A 2 -1.65 -7.64 -5.05
C ARG A 2 -1.56 -7.20 -3.60
N TYR A 3 -0.80 -7.92 -2.78
CA TYR A 3 -0.61 -7.58 -1.37
C TYR A 3 0.48 -6.51 -1.24
N ARG A 4 0.19 -5.40 -0.55
CA ARG A 4 1.16 -4.33 -0.25
C ARG A 4 1.37 -4.23 1.26
N HIS A 5 2.55 -4.61 1.73
CA HIS A 5 2.97 -4.45 3.12
C HIS A 5 3.74 -3.13 3.28
N PHE A 6 3.26 -2.23 4.14
CA PHE A 6 3.95 -0.99 4.48
C PHE A 6 4.64 -1.13 5.84
N GLN A 7 5.96 -0.95 5.88
CA GLN A 7 6.74 -0.90 7.12
C GLN A 7 7.54 0.40 7.12
N GLY A 8 7.39 1.18 8.20
CA GLY A 8 7.82 2.58 8.35
C GLY A 8 9.33 2.84 8.44
N ASN A 9 10.16 2.22 7.59
CA ASN A 9 11.58 2.57 7.49
C ASN A 9 11.84 3.32 6.17
N SER A 10 12.14 4.62 6.30
CA SER A 10 12.58 5.55 5.25
C SER A 10 11.84 5.44 3.91
N TYR A 11 10.58 5.91 3.88
CA TYR A 11 9.93 6.19 2.61
C TYR A 11 10.60 7.38 1.94
N SER A 12 11.01 7.23 0.68
CA SER A 12 11.19 8.37 -0.20
C SER A 12 9.89 9.17 -0.17
N SER A 13 9.96 10.49 0.11
CA SER A 13 8.80 11.37 0.29
C SER A 13 7.74 11.25 -0.82
N GLY A 14 8.11 10.76 -2.01
CA GLY A 14 7.21 10.52 -3.14
C GLY A 14 6.53 9.15 -3.22
N ALA A 15 6.87 8.16 -2.39
CA ALA A 15 6.35 6.79 -2.54
C ALA A 15 4.84 6.68 -2.24
N LEU A 16 4.37 7.27 -1.14
CA LEU A 16 2.95 7.26 -0.77
C LEU A 16 2.09 8.05 -1.78
N PRO A 17 2.44 9.30 -2.14
CA PRO A 17 1.74 10.03 -3.20
C PRO A 17 1.68 9.28 -4.54
N PHE A 18 2.79 8.62 -4.93
CA PHE A 18 2.82 7.78 -6.13
C PHE A 18 1.80 6.63 -6.05
N ILE A 19 1.78 5.89 -4.95
CA ILE A 19 0.89 4.72 -4.79
C ILE A 19 -0.58 5.17 -4.81
N VAL A 20 -0.92 6.26 -4.12
CA VAL A 20 -2.29 6.82 -4.12
C VAL A 20 -2.71 7.25 -5.52
N CYS A 21 -1.84 7.96 -6.25
CA CYS A 21 -2.10 8.31 -7.65
C CYS A 21 -2.28 7.05 -8.51
N PHE A 22 -1.37 6.08 -8.37
CA PHE A 22 -1.36 4.86 -9.18
C PHE A 22 -2.65 4.04 -8.99
N GLU A 23 -3.09 3.83 -7.74
CA GLU A 23 -4.33 3.08 -7.45
C GLU A 23 -5.58 3.78 -8.02
N ARG A 24 -5.60 5.12 -8.06
CA ARG A 24 -6.72 5.86 -8.68
C ARG A 24 -6.78 5.69 -10.19
N VAL A 25 -5.61 5.61 -10.85
CA VAL A 25 -5.51 5.61 -12.32
C VAL A 25 -5.58 4.21 -12.90
N ILE A 26 -5.05 3.20 -12.20
CA ILE A 26 -4.90 1.83 -12.72
C ILE A 26 -6.23 1.14 -13.04
N HIS A 27 -7.35 1.56 -12.42
CA HIS A 27 -8.67 0.97 -12.67
C HIS A 27 -9.14 1.08 -14.12
N HIS A 28 -8.66 2.08 -14.86
CA HIS A 28 -9.08 2.35 -16.24
C HIS A 28 -7.92 2.35 -17.24
N ASN A 29 -6.71 1.99 -16.80
CA ASN A 29 -5.49 2.13 -17.58
C ASN A 29 -4.59 0.89 -17.46
N THR A 30 -3.65 0.73 -18.38
CA THR A 30 -2.59 -0.27 -18.22
C THR A 30 -1.61 0.16 -17.13
N VAL A 31 -0.79 -0.80 -16.67
CA VAL A 31 0.28 -0.50 -15.72
C VAL A 31 1.26 0.53 -16.29
N GLU A 32 1.66 0.44 -17.57
CA GLU A 32 2.50 1.46 -18.21
C GLU A 32 1.90 2.86 -18.07
N GLN A 33 0.63 2.98 -18.46
CA GLN A 33 -0.07 4.27 -18.50
C GLN A 33 -0.20 4.85 -17.09
N ALA A 34 -0.57 4.05 -16.11
CA ALA A 34 -0.68 4.48 -14.71
C ALA A 34 0.70 4.85 -14.11
N MET A 35 1.75 4.08 -14.40
CA MET A 35 3.11 4.41 -13.95
C MET A 35 3.58 5.74 -14.54
N HIS A 36 3.34 5.96 -15.83
CA HIS A 36 3.71 7.19 -16.52
C HIS A 36 2.93 8.40 -15.97
N ALA A 37 1.61 8.28 -15.83
CA ALA A 37 0.74 9.35 -15.32
C ALA A 37 1.13 9.82 -13.91
N CYS A 38 1.60 8.91 -13.05
CA CYS A 38 1.98 9.21 -11.67
C CYS A 38 3.49 9.43 -11.49
N SER A 39 4.28 9.40 -12.57
CA SER A 39 5.75 9.39 -12.53
C SER A 39 6.37 10.62 -11.85
N ALA A 40 5.66 11.75 -11.79
CA ALA A 40 6.14 12.99 -11.18
C ALA A 40 6.62 12.79 -9.72
N PHE A 41 5.91 11.95 -8.96
CA PHE A 41 6.25 11.65 -7.56
C PHE A 41 7.50 10.77 -7.40
N ILE A 42 7.89 10.03 -8.43
CA ILE A 42 9.05 9.12 -8.42
C ILE A 42 10.06 9.48 -9.51
N ARG A 43 10.06 10.74 -9.99
CA ARG A 43 10.79 11.15 -11.20
C ARG A 43 12.26 10.76 -11.19
N SER A 44 12.94 10.95 -10.07
CA SER A 44 14.37 10.61 -9.91
C SER A 44 14.67 9.11 -9.93
N GLN A 45 13.67 8.27 -9.68
CA GLN A 45 13.80 6.81 -9.54
C GLN A 45 12.98 6.04 -10.58
N TYR A 46 12.23 6.72 -11.46
CA TYR A 46 11.25 6.10 -12.36
C TYR A 46 11.82 4.92 -13.15
N ARG A 47 12.99 5.09 -13.78
CA ARG A 47 13.64 4.03 -14.55
C ARG A 47 14.03 2.84 -13.68
N GLN A 48 14.56 3.10 -12.48
CA GLN A 48 14.95 2.04 -11.54
C GLN A 48 13.72 1.28 -11.03
N ILE A 49 12.63 1.99 -10.72
CA ILE A 49 11.36 1.40 -10.30
C ILE A 49 10.74 0.57 -11.42
N ARG A 50 10.79 1.03 -12.68
CA ARG A 50 10.34 0.27 -13.85
C ARG A 50 11.13 -1.04 -14.01
N LEU A 51 12.46 -0.97 -13.94
CA LEU A 51 13.32 -2.16 -14.01
C LEU A 51 13.07 -3.11 -12.83
N CYS A 52 12.86 -2.57 -11.63
CA CYS A 52 12.54 -3.36 -10.45
C CYS A 52 11.17 -4.06 -10.60
N TYR A 53 10.17 -3.37 -11.16
CA TYR A 53 8.82 -3.88 -11.34
C TYR A 53 8.76 -5.14 -12.21
N ASP A 54 9.50 -5.15 -13.33
CA ASP A 54 9.54 -6.28 -14.28
C ASP A 54 10.61 -7.34 -13.94
N GLY A 55 11.55 -7.03 -13.03
CA GLY A 55 12.69 -7.88 -12.72
C GLY A 55 12.49 -8.82 -11.52
N GLU A 56 13.47 -9.71 -11.32
CA GLU A 56 13.54 -10.65 -10.18
C GLU A 56 13.39 -9.97 -8.82
N ARG A 57 13.92 -8.75 -8.68
CA ARG A 57 13.78 -7.99 -7.44
C ARG A 57 12.32 -7.67 -7.12
N GLY A 58 11.52 -7.29 -8.12
CA GLY A 58 10.09 -7.04 -7.95
C GLY A 58 9.34 -8.31 -7.54
N ILE A 59 9.66 -9.44 -8.16
CA ILE A 59 9.09 -10.75 -7.81
C ILE A 59 9.44 -11.11 -6.36
N GLN A 60 10.70 -10.94 -5.96
CA GLN A 60 11.14 -11.19 -4.59
C GLN A 60 10.40 -10.31 -3.57
N LEU A 61 10.21 -9.02 -3.88
CA LEU A 61 9.46 -8.09 -3.03
C LEU A 61 7.99 -8.51 -2.88
N GLN A 62 7.37 -9.03 -3.95
CA GLN A 62 6.01 -9.58 -3.88
C GLN A 62 5.95 -10.85 -3.01
N ARG A 63 6.94 -11.75 -3.09
CA ARG A 63 7.03 -12.92 -2.20
C ARG A 63 7.17 -12.52 -0.73
N ILE A 64 7.99 -11.51 -0.44
CA ILE A 64 8.15 -10.97 0.91
C ILE A 64 6.81 -10.40 1.41
N ALA A 65 6.10 -9.63 0.59
CA ALA A 65 4.80 -9.07 0.96
C ALA A 65 3.74 -10.18 1.21
N ALA A 66 3.73 -11.22 0.39
CA ALA A 66 2.85 -12.38 0.57
C ALA A 66 3.15 -13.11 1.89
N HIS A 67 4.43 -13.38 2.18
CA HIS A 67 4.83 -14.00 3.45
C HIS A 67 4.39 -13.16 4.65
N LYS A 68 4.60 -11.84 4.61
CA LYS A 68 4.17 -10.94 5.70
C LYS A 68 2.66 -10.94 5.91
N THR A 69 1.89 -10.98 4.82
CA THR A 69 0.43 -11.12 4.84
C THR A 69 0.02 -12.42 5.54
N MET A 70 0.65 -13.54 5.17
CA MET A 70 0.37 -14.86 5.75
C MET A 70 0.79 -14.99 7.22
N SER A 71 1.87 -14.30 7.62
CA SER A 71 2.40 -14.34 8.99
C SER A 71 1.80 -13.26 9.90
N THR A 72 0.79 -12.51 9.44
CA THR A 72 0.17 -11.45 10.24
C THR A 72 -0.59 -12.07 11.42
N LYS A 73 -0.27 -11.60 12.64
CA LYS A 73 -0.93 -11.97 13.90
C LYS A 73 -1.89 -10.83 14.32
N PRO A 74 -2.93 -11.08 15.14
CA PRO A 74 -3.31 -12.35 15.79
C PRO A 74 -4.32 -13.21 15.00
N HIS A 75 -4.92 -12.70 13.93
CA HIS A 75 -5.93 -13.41 13.14
C HIS A 75 -5.53 -13.46 11.65
N PRO A 76 -5.81 -14.56 10.93
CA PRO A 76 -5.58 -14.62 9.49
C PRO A 76 -6.36 -13.50 8.79
N ILE A 77 -5.80 -12.95 7.71
CA ILE A 77 -6.45 -11.90 6.92
C ILE A 77 -7.58 -12.56 6.11
N LEU A 78 -8.82 -12.36 6.55
CA LEU A 78 -10.03 -12.91 5.90
C LEU A 78 -10.51 -12.03 4.75
N GLU A 79 -10.39 -10.71 4.89
CA GLU A 79 -10.87 -9.73 3.91
C GLU A 79 -9.91 -8.54 3.78
N VAL A 80 -10.08 -7.78 2.70
CA VAL A 80 -9.29 -6.57 2.40
C VAL A 80 -10.23 -5.35 2.28
N PRO A 81 -9.80 -4.14 2.68
CA PRO A 81 -8.49 -3.82 3.26
C PRO A 81 -8.36 -4.28 4.73
N TYR A 82 -7.21 -4.85 5.08
CA TYR A 82 -6.88 -5.23 6.45
C TYR A 82 -5.98 -4.18 7.08
N LEU A 83 -6.40 -3.63 8.22
CA LEU A 83 -5.70 -2.53 8.89
C LEU A 83 -5.27 -2.95 10.29
N LEU A 84 -3.99 -2.67 10.59
CA LEU A 84 -3.43 -2.84 11.92
C LEU A 84 -3.18 -1.45 12.52
N ILE A 85 -3.67 -1.25 13.74
CA ILE A 85 -3.38 -0.08 14.57
C ILE A 85 -2.66 -0.61 15.81
N ASN A 86 -1.39 -0.24 15.99
CA ASN A 86 -0.54 -0.74 17.07
C ASN A 86 -0.49 -2.29 17.14
N ASP A 87 -0.33 -2.95 15.99
CA ASP A 87 -0.34 -4.42 15.87
C ASP A 87 -1.67 -5.11 16.25
N TYR A 88 -2.73 -4.34 16.48
CA TYR A 88 -4.09 -4.85 16.67
C TYR A 88 -4.95 -4.58 15.43
N THR A 89 -5.64 -5.63 15.00
CA THR A 89 -6.75 -5.56 14.05
C THR A 89 -8.01 -5.22 14.86
N PRO A 90 -8.64 -4.05 14.69
CA PRO A 90 -9.95 -3.80 15.28
C PRO A 90 -10.94 -4.81 14.70
N SER A 91 -11.45 -5.71 15.53
CA SER A 91 -12.43 -6.71 15.09
C SER A 91 -13.68 -6.01 14.56
N VAL A 92 -14.03 -6.29 13.30
CA VAL A 92 -15.31 -5.87 12.69
C VAL A 92 -16.49 -6.47 13.45
N ASP A 93 -16.30 -7.61 14.12
CA ASP A 93 -17.36 -8.33 14.83
C ASP A 93 -17.74 -7.71 16.18
N ASN A 94 -16.91 -6.82 16.76
CA ASN A 94 -17.16 -6.31 18.11
C ASN A 94 -16.78 -4.84 18.35
N ASN A 95 -16.28 -4.12 17.35
CA ASN A 95 -16.07 -2.68 17.44
C ASN A 95 -16.65 -1.97 16.22
N ASN A 96 -17.48 -0.96 16.49
CA ASN A 96 -18.04 0.04 15.58
C ASN A 96 -16.97 0.87 14.85
N LEU A 97 -15.86 0.28 14.39
CA LEU A 97 -14.92 0.97 13.54
C LEU A 97 -15.52 1.07 12.15
N ASN A 98 -16.38 2.06 11.98
CA ASN A 98 -16.94 2.42 10.70
C ASN A 98 -15.76 2.78 9.77
N VAL A 99 -15.50 1.95 8.76
CA VAL A 99 -14.46 2.16 7.75
C VAL A 99 -14.59 3.55 7.10
N MET A 100 -15.80 4.11 7.06
CA MET A 100 -16.08 5.47 6.59
C MET A 100 -15.46 6.58 7.46
N ILE A 101 -15.05 6.27 8.69
CA ILE A 101 -14.39 7.22 9.63
C ILE A 101 -12.87 7.25 9.46
N LEU A 102 -12.27 6.24 8.82
CA LEU A 102 -10.82 6.17 8.59
C LEU A 102 -10.27 7.37 7.84
N PRO A 103 -10.92 7.92 6.78
CA PRO A 103 -10.46 9.15 6.14
C PRO A 103 -10.39 10.34 7.11
N GLN A 104 -11.31 10.42 8.08
CA GLN A 104 -11.33 11.48 9.09
C GLN A 104 -10.22 11.29 10.14
N LEU A 105 -9.99 10.05 10.57
CA LEU A 105 -8.90 9.71 11.50
C LEU A 105 -7.52 9.97 10.87
N LEU A 106 -7.34 9.55 9.62
CA LEU A 106 -6.11 9.81 8.87
C LEU A 106 -5.87 11.31 8.65
N ASN A 107 -6.93 12.09 8.36
CA ASN A 107 -6.83 13.56 8.27
C ASN A 107 -6.44 14.22 9.59
N LYS A 108 -6.86 13.66 10.72
CA LYS A 108 -6.49 14.17 12.05
C LYS A 108 -5.01 13.92 12.33
N TRP A 109 -4.48 12.77 11.91
CA TRP A 109 -3.07 12.42 12.11
C TRP A 109 -2.13 13.08 11.10
N SER A 110 -2.59 13.42 9.90
CA SER A 110 -1.78 14.15 8.91
C SER A 110 -1.60 15.64 9.21
N LYS A 111 -2.31 16.17 10.23
CA LYS A 111 -2.25 17.57 10.67
C LYS A 111 -1.44 17.77 11.95
N LEU A 112 -0.91 16.70 12.54
CA LEU A 112 0.10 16.71 13.59
C LEU A 112 1.49 16.59 12.95
#